data_AF-A0A941E6N7-F1
#
_entry.id   AF-A0A941E6N7-F1
#
_cell.length_a   1.000
_cell.length_b   1.000
_cell.length_c   1.000
_cell.angle_alpha   90.00
_cell.angle_beta   90.00
_cell.angle_gamma   90.00
#
_symmetry.space_group_name_H-M   'P 1'
#
loop_
_entity.id
_entity.type
_entity.pdbx_description
1 polymer ?
#
loop_
_entity_poly.entity_id
_entity_poly.type
_entity_poly.pdbx_seq_one_letter_code
_entity_poly.pdbx_strand_id
1 'polypeptide(L)'
;MAESGGDVGLVRVLLGVETDLVRALVGALESVGAACVTFEEQLGAAGVHEHAFGKLIDAAKVRDAYHDRLPATKVNLTEAREVAESFIAEFTAKE
;
A
#
# COMPACT_ATOMS: atom_id res chain seq x y z
N MET A 1 -27.10 -20.59 -8.91
CA MET A 1 -25.87 -21.21 -9.44
C MET A 1 -24.97 -20.09 -9.93
N ALA A 2 -23.92 -19.79 -9.18
CA ALA A 2 -22.81 -18.97 -9.62
C ALA A 2 -21.59 -19.52 -8.88
N GLU A 3 -20.93 -20.49 -9.51
CA GLU A 3 -19.62 -20.94 -9.11
C GLU A 3 -18.65 -19.83 -9.51
N SER A 4 -18.16 -19.07 -8.53
CA SER A 4 -17.05 -18.14 -8.73
C SER A 4 -15.80 -18.82 -8.20
N GLY A 5 -15.25 -19.72 -9.03
CA GLY A 5 -13.90 -20.24 -8.87
C GLY A 5 -12.90 -19.10 -9.13
N GLY A 6 -12.58 -18.36 -8.08
CA GLY A 6 -11.40 -17.52 -8.04
C GLY A 6 -10.21 -18.41 -7.74
N ASP A 7 -9.34 -18.57 -8.72
CA ASP A 7 -8.02 -19.20 -8.61
C ASP A 7 -7.18 -18.41 -7.58
N VAL A 8 -7.36 -18.72 -6.30
CA VAL A 8 -6.47 -18.24 -5.24
C VAL A 8 -5.26 -19.16 -5.30
N GLY A 9 -4.19 -18.64 -5.89
CA GLY A 9 -2.91 -19.32 -6.01
C GLY A 9 -2.56 -20.05 -4.71
N LEU A 10 -2.06 -21.28 -4.88
CA LEU A 10 -1.69 -22.23 -3.83
C LEU A 10 -1.13 -21.53 -2.57
N VAL A 11 -2.01 -21.29 -1.59
CA VAL A 11 -1.62 -20.80 -0.27
C VAL A 11 -0.88 -21.93 0.42
N ARG A 12 0.32 -21.66 0.91
CA ARG A 12 1.14 -22.63 1.63
C ARG A 12 0.36 -23.13 2.84
N VAL A 13 0.07 -24.43 2.88
CA VAL A 13 -0.57 -25.08 4.02
C VAL A 13 0.48 -25.19 5.13
N LEU A 14 0.53 -24.19 6.00
CA LEU A 14 1.33 -24.25 7.22
C LEU A 14 0.71 -25.28 8.15
N LEU A 15 1.46 -26.34 8.47
CA LEU A 15 1.02 -27.39 9.40
C LEU A 15 0.59 -26.77 10.73
N GLY A 16 -0.71 -26.85 11.04
CA GLY A 16 -1.30 -26.31 12.27
C GLY A 16 -1.95 -24.93 12.17
N VAL A 17 -1.97 -24.29 10.99
CA VAL A 17 -2.70 -23.04 10.75
C VAL A 17 -3.89 -23.29 9.84
N GLU A 18 -5.06 -22.78 10.22
CA GLU A 18 -6.26 -22.84 9.38
C GLU A 18 -6.01 -22.08 8.08
N THR A 19 -6.15 -22.76 6.94
CA THR A 19 -5.92 -22.18 5.60
C THR A 19 -6.78 -20.95 5.34
N ASP A 20 -7.95 -20.86 5.97
CA ASP A 20 -8.84 -19.71 5.87
C ASP A 20 -8.24 -18.45 6.53
N LEU A 21 -7.53 -18.61 7.66
CA LEU A 21 -6.83 -17.50 8.32
C LEU A 21 -5.67 -16.98 7.46
N VAL A 22 -4.91 -17.88 6.82
CA VAL A 22 -3.82 -17.48 5.92
C VAL A 22 -4.38 -16.76 4.70
N ARG A 23 -5.49 -17.24 4.14
CA ARG A 23 -6.17 -16.56 3.02
C ARG A 23 -6.69 -15.18 3.43
N ALA A 24 -7.32 -15.05 4.60
CA ALA A 24 -7.79 -13.78 5.12
C ALA A 24 -6.64 -12.79 5.34
N LEU A 25 -5.50 -13.26 5.86
CA LEU A 25 -4.30 -12.45 6.03
C LEU A 25 -3.74 -11.97 4.69
N VAL A 26 -3.58 -12.88 3.71
CA VAL A 26 -3.11 -12.52 2.36
C VAL A 26 -4.02 -11.48 1.73
N GLY A 27 -5.34 -11.67 1.77
CA GLY A 27 -6.30 -10.69 1.25
C GLY A 27 -6.24 -9.33 1.97
N ALA A 28 -5.96 -9.32 3.28
CA ALA A 28 -5.74 -8.08 4.02
C ALA A 28 -4.45 -7.38 3.58
N LEU A 29 -3.36 -8.12 3.37
CA LEU A 29 -2.08 -7.59 2.89
C LEU A 29 -2.18 -7.03 1.47
N GLU A 30 -2.89 -7.72 0.57
CA GLU A 30 -3.18 -7.23 -0.79
C GLU A 30 -3.97 -5.91 -0.76
N SER A 31 -4.97 -5.83 0.13
CA SER A 31 -5.75 -4.61 0.32
C SER A 31 -4.91 -3.43 0.83
N VAL A 32 -3.97 -3.70 1.74
CA VAL A 32 -2.99 -2.70 2.22
C VAL A 32 -2.10 -2.24 1.08
N GLY A 33 -1.55 -3.16 0.28
CA GLY A 33 -0.71 -2.82 -0.87
C GLY A 33 -1.44 -1.92 -1.88
N ALA A 34 -2.70 -2.25 -2.21
CA ALA A 34 -3.53 -1.45 -3.11
C ALA A 34 -3.85 -0.05 -2.54
N ALA A 35 -4.09 0.05 -1.23
CA ALA A 35 -4.33 1.32 -0.56
C ALA A 35 -3.07 2.21 -0.57
N CYS A 36 -1.89 1.65 -0.37
CA CYS A 36 -0.61 2.38 -0.46
C CYS A 36 -0.39 2.98 -1.85
N VAL A 37 -0.63 2.21 -2.92
CA VAL A 37 -0.52 2.69 -4.31
C VAL A 37 -1.52 3.82 -4.57
N THR A 38 -2.79 3.60 -4.22
CA THR A 38 -3.85 4.59 -4.43
C THR A 38 -3.54 5.89 -3.71
N PHE A 39 -3.04 5.80 -2.47
CA PHE A 39 -2.70 6.99 -1.68
C PHE A 39 -1.47 7.72 -2.27
N GLU A 40 -0.45 6.99 -2.74
CA GLU A 40 0.68 7.60 -3.44
C GLU A 40 0.26 8.34 -4.72
N GLU A 41 -0.61 7.75 -5.53
CA GLU A 41 -1.16 8.37 -6.75
C GLU A 41 -1.94 9.64 -6.43
N GLN A 42 -2.80 9.60 -5.40
CA GLN A 42 -3.55 10.77 -4.94
C GLN A 42 -2.63 11.87 -4.43
N LEU A 43 -1.56 11.53 -3.70
CA LEU A 43 -0.55 12.48 -3.26
C LEU A 43 0.25 13.07 -4.44
N GLY A 44 0.51 12.28 -5.48
CA GLY A 44 1.11 12.77 -6.73
C GLY A 44 0.20 13.74 -7.49
N ALA A 45 -1.09 13.41 -7.59
CA ALA A 45 -2.09 14.22 -8.29
C ALA A 45 -2.47 15.51 -7.54
N ALA A 46 -2.44 15.47 -6.19
CA ALA A 46 -2.65 16.63 -5.33
C ALA A 46 -1.45 17.61 -5.31
N GLY A 47 -0.43 17.32 -6.13
CA GLY A 47 0.69 18.18 -6.52
C GLY A 47 0.41 19.68 -6.47
N VAL A 48 0.63 20.36 -5.33
CA VAL A 48 0.47 21.81 -5.27
C VAL A 48 1.67 22.43 -5.99
N HIS A 49 1.44 23.02 -7.18
CA HIS A 49 2.49 23.74 -7.90
C HIS A 49 3.09 24.84 -7.02
N GLU A 50 4.41 25.03 -7.07
CA GLU A 50 5.13 26.03 -6.25
C GLU A 50 4.51 27.44 -6.31
N HIS A 51 3.93 27.78 -7.47
CA HIS A 51 3.21 29.04 -7.70
C HIS A 51 1.95 29.22 -6.81
N ALA A 52 1.32 28.15 -6.36
CA ALA A 52 0.16 28.22 -5.45
C ALA A 52 0.56 28.55 -4.01
N PHE A 53 1.79 28.19 -3.58
CA PHE A 53 2.30 28.55 -2.26
C PHE A 53 2.64 30.05 -2.16
N GLY A 54 3.07 30.69 -3.25
CA GLY A 54 3.39 32.13 -3.27
C GLY A 54 2.21 33.06 -2.97
N LYS A 55 0.96 32.58 -3.03
CA LYS A 55 -0.25 33.36 -2.76
C LYS A 55 -0.78 33.23 -1.32
N LEU A 56 -0.18 32.36 -0.51
CA LEU A 56 -0.62 32.09 0.85
C LEU A 56 0.31 32.82 1.83
N ILE A 57 -0.27 33.74 2.62
CA ILE A 57 0.48 34.61 3.56
C ILE A 57 1.20 33.80 4.67
N ASP A 58 0.79 32.55 4.92
CA ASP A 58 1.40 31.60 5.88
C ASP A 58 1.95 30.31 5.21
N ALA A 59 2.15 30.31 3.88
CA ALA A 59 2.48 29.08 3.14
C ALA A 59 3.86 28.50 3.44
N ALA A 60 4.78 29.24 4.07
CA ALA A 60 6.15 28.76 4.25
C ALA A 60 6.20 27.43 5.03
N LYS A 61 5.41 27.30 6.11
CA LYS A 61 5.33 26.07 6.92
C LYS A 61 4.63 24.93 6.19
N VAL A 62 3.57 25.23 5.44
CA VAL A 62 2.82 24.23 4.67
C VAL A 62 3.67 23.72 3.51
N ARG A 63 4.38 24.63 2.82
CA ARG A 63 5.34 24.33 1.76
C ARG A 63 6.49 23.49 2.30
N ASP A 64 7.06 23.83 3.45
CA ASP A 64 8.15 23.08 4.05
C ASP A 64 7.71 21.65 4.43
N ALA A 65 6.57 21.52 5.13
CA ALA A 65 5.97 20.22 5.42
C ALA A 65 5.62 19.45 4.12
N TYR A 66 5.20 20.14 3.07
CA TYR A 66 4.89 19.55 1.78
C TYR A 66 6.15 19.06 1.05
N HIS A 67 7.27 19.78 1.08
CA HIS A 67 8.50 19.32 0.42
C HIS A 67 9.32 18.33 1.25
N ASP A 68 9.20 18.37 2.58
CA ASP A 68 9.96 17.48 3.48
C ASP A 68 9.18 16.19 3.80
N ARG A 69 7.93 16.32 4.24
CA ARG A 69 7.15 15.17 4.74
C ARG A 69 6.48 14.38 3.62
N LEU A 70 6.12 15.00 2.50
CA LEU A 70 5.50 14.29 1.38
C LEU A 70 6.43 13.22 0.77
N PRO A 71 7.70 13.52 0.41
CA PRO A 71 8.59 12.48 -0.09
C PRO A 71 8.88 11.41 0.97
N ALA A 72 9.06 11.79 2.24
CA ALA A 72 9.23 10.82 3.32
C ALA A 72 8.00 9.90 3.46
N THR A 73 6.78 10.45 3.30
CA THR A 73 5.54 9.67 3.33
C THR A 73 5.47 8.69 2.15
N LYS A 74 5.87 9.11 0.94
CA LYS A 74 5.93 8.20 -0.23
C LYS A 74 6.91 7.05 0.00
N VAL A 75 8.10 7.33 0.54
CA VAL A 75 9.07 6.29 0.91
C VAL A 75 8.48 5.30 1.90
N ASN A 76 7.81 5.80 2.96
CA ASN A 76 7.18 4.93 3.95
C ASN A 76 6.03 4.09 3.37
N LEU A 77 5.25 4.61 2.43
CA LEU A 77 4.18 3.87 1.75
C LEU A 77 4.74 2.77 0.84
N THR A 78 5.83 3.06 0.14
CA THR A 78 6.55 2.06 -0.65
C THR A 78 7.12 0.97 0.24
N GLU A 79 7.78 1.31 1.36
CA GLU A 79 8.30 0.32 2.30
C GLU A 79 7.18 -0.55 2.89
N ALA A 80 6.06 0.06 3.30
CA ALA A 80 4.90 -0.68 3.80
C ALA A 80 4.34 -1.66 2.77
N ARG A 81 4.31 -1.26 1.49
CA ARG A 81 3.91 -2.12 0.38
C ARG A 81 4.91 -3.26 0.17
N GLU A 82 6.21 -2.99 0.14
CA GLU A 82 7.25 -4.02 -0.05
C GLU A 82 7.21 -5.06 1.07
N VAL A 83 6.96 -4.64 2.31
CA VAL A 83 6.77 -5.55 3.45
C VAL A 83 5.53 -6.43 3.24
N ALA A 84 4.41 -5.85 2.79
CA ALA A 84 3.20 -6.62 2.48
C ALA A 84 3.43 -7.63 1.34
N GLU A 85 4.09 -7.22 0.26
CA GLU A 85 4.45 -8.08 -0.88
C GLU A 85 5.40 -9.21 -0.45
N SER A 86 6.38 -8.93 0.42
CA SER A 86 7.27 -9.95 0.99
C SER A 86 6.50 -10.98 1.83
N PHE A 87 5.58 -10.53 2.69
CA PHE A 87 4.75 -11.47 3.46
C PHE A 87 3.87 -12.33 2.56
N ILE A 88 3.23 -11.73 1.55
CA ILE A 88 2.42 -12.49 0.58
C ILE A 88 3.28 -13.55 -0.10
N ALA A 89 4.47 -13.19 -0.58
CA ALA A 89 5.38 -14.13 -1.23
C ALA A 89 5.73 -15.33 -0.33
N GLU A 90 5.99 -15.11 0.97
CA GLU A 90 6.26 -16.19 1.92
C GLU A 90 5.06 -17.14 2.12
N PHE A 91 3.83 -16.61 2.03
CA PHE A 91 2.60 -17.40 2.17
C PHE A 91 2.12 -18.04 0.85
N THR A 92 2.61 -17.59 -0.31
CA THR A 92 2.17 -18.07 -1.64
C THR A 92 3.25 -18.74 -2.47
N ALA A 93 4.52 -18.76 -2.02
CA ALA A 93 5.60 -19.45 -2.72
C ALA A 93 5.33 -20.96 -2.76
N LYS A 94 5.36 -21.55 -3.96
CA LYS A 94 5.35 -23.01 -4.16
C LYS A 94 6.74 -23.56 -3.91
N GLU A 95 6.83 -24.62 -3.09
CA GLU A 95 8.01 -25.49 -2.97
C GLU A 95 8.28 -26.25 -4.27
#